data_AF-A0A0B3AL61-F1
#
_entry.id   AF-A0A0B3AL61-F1
#
_cell.length_a   1.000
_cell.length_b   1.000
_cell.length_c   1.000
_cell.angle_alpha   90.00
_cell.angle_beta   90.00
_cell.angle_gamma   90.00
#
_symmetry.space_group_name_H-M   'P 1'
#
loop_
_entity.id
_entity.type
_entity.pdbx_description
1 polymer ?
#
loop_
_entity_poly.entity_id
_entity_poly.type
_entity_poly.pdbx_seq_one_letter_code
_entity_poly.pdbx_strand_id
1 'polypeptide(L)'
;MDAKKIAGLAIIVIFLGVVAYFFLSPGTPEDQIPPYVTGEKREIYEWAKTPEGAAILEQIPCYCGCKFDGHKHTRHCFWRDDGTFDKHGVTCSVCLDIGVKAKQRTGEGADVCTIRKEIDAFYEPNKHLATDTPMPEGCQ
;
A
#
# COMPACT_ATOMS: atom_id res chain seq x y z
N MET A 1 -23.34 36.51 35.71
CA MET A 1 -22.92 35.10 35.53
C MET A 1 -21.48 35.00 36.00
N ASP A 2 -21.15 34.02 36.85
CA ASP A 2 -19.81 33.87 37.46
C ASP A 2 -18.75 33.56 36.37
N ALA A 3 -17.61 34.23 36.40
CA ALA A 3 -16.51 34.05 35.45
C ALA A 3 -16.06 32.58 35.35
N LYS A 4 -16.12 31.82 36.46
CA LYS A 4 -15.81 30.38 36.47
C LYS A 4 -16.83 29.55 35.68
N LYS A 5 -18.11 29.96 35.68
CA LYS A 5 -19.17 29.31 34.89
C LYS A 5 -19.01 29.60 33.39
N ILE A 6 -18.58 30.81 33.04
CA ILE A 6 -18.30 31.20 31.64
C ILE A 6 -17.11 30.39 31.10
N ALA A 7 -16.03 30.30 31.87
CA ALA A 7 -14.86 29.50 31.50
C ALA A 7 -15.20 28.01 31.34
N GLY A 8 -15.99 27.44 32.26
CA GLY A 8 -16.45 26.06 32.16
C GLY A 8 -17.32 25.79 30.93
N LEU A 9 -18.25 26.69 30.62
CA LEU A 9 -19.11 26.57 29.44
C LEU A 9 -18.30 26.66 28.13
N ALA A 10 -17.30 27.57 28.08
CA ALA A 10 -16.42 27.70 26.92
C ALA A 10 -15.59 26.43 26.67
N ILE A 11 -15.05 25.80 27.73
CA ILE A 11 -14.30 24.54 27.62
C ILE A 11 -15.21 23.43 27.08
N ILE A 12 -16.44 23.34 27.57
CA ILE A 12 -17.41 22.33 27.09
C ILE A 12 -17.73 22.56 25.61
N VAL A 13 -17.97 23.80 25.19
CA VAL A 13 -18.26 24.11 23.78
C VAL A 13 -17.06 23.79 22.88
N ILE A 14 -15.83 24.11 23.31
CA ILE A 14 -14.61 23.76 22.57
C ILE A 14 -14.46 22.24 22.48
N PHE A 15 -14.65 21.53 23.60
CA PHE A 15 -14.56 20.07 23.61
C PHE A 15 -15.61 19.42 22.71
N LEU A 16 -16.87 19.86 22.79
CA LEU A 16 -17.94 19.41 21.90
C LEU A 16 -17.64 19.74 20.43
N GLY A 17 -17.04 20.90 20.15
CA GLY A 17 -16.60 21.28 18.81
C GLY A 17 -15.50 20.37 18.26
N VAL A 18 -14.51 20.03 19.08
CA VAL A 18 -13.42 19.09 18.71
C VAL A 18 -13.98 17.70 18.48
N VAL A 19 -14.83 17.21 19.39
CA VAL A 19 -15.51 15.92 19.26
C VAL A 19 -16.33 15.88 17.98
N ALA A 20 -17.19 16.88 17.75
CA ALA A 20 -17.98 16.99 16.52
C ALA A 20 -17.09 17.04 15.27
N TYR A 21 -15.95 17.75 15.31
CA TYR A 21 -15.01 17.79 14.20
C TYR A 21 -14.44 16.42 13.84
N PHE A 22 -14.06 15.61 14.84
CA PHE A 22 -13.57 14.24 14.59
C PHE A 22 -14.67 13.30 14.08
N PHE A 23 -15.92 13.49 14.49
CA PHE A 23 -17.05 12.68 14.00
C PHE A 23 -17.58 13.12 12.63
N LEU A 24 -17.46 14.40 12.28
CA LEU A 24 -17.98 14.98 11.03
C LEU A 24 -16.95 15.07 9.90
N SER A 25 -15.66 15.00 10.20
CA SER A 25 -14.63 15.02 9.16
C SER A 25 -14.68 13.72 8.35
N PRO A 26 -14.91 13.77 7.03
CA PRO A 26 -14.83 12.58 6.21
C PRO A 26 -13.40 12.01 6.29
N GLY A 27 -13.29 10.70 6.46
CA GLY A 27 -12.01 10.01 6.34
C GLY A 27 -11.40 10.19 4.94
N THR A 28 -10.14 9.80 4.77
CA THR A 28 -9.54 9.72 3.44
C THR A 28 -10.37 8.75 2.57
N PRO A 29 -10.76 9.14 1.35
CA PRO A 29 -11.41 8.23 0.41
C PRO A 29 -10.60 6.97 0.19
N GLU A 30 -11.27 5.82 0.07
CA GLU A 30 -10.62 4.51 -0.04
C GLU A 30 -9.71 4.38 -1.27
N ASP A 31 -9.94 5.19 -2.31
CA ASP A 31 -9.13 5.22 -3.52
C ASP A 31 -7.92 6.18 -3.43
N GLN A 32 -7.68 6.82 -2.29
CA GLN A 32 -6.60 7.81 -2.13
C GLN A 32 -5.52 7.34 -1.18
N ILE A 33 -4.28 7.76 -1.45
CA ILE A 33 -3.14 7.49 -0.56
C ILE A 33 -3.27 8.42 0.66
N PRO A 34 -3.40 7.89 1.89
CA PRO A 34 -3.53 8.73 3.07
C PRO A 34 -2.34 9.67 3.29
N PRO A 35 -2.53 10.87 3.89
CA PRO A 35 -1.46 11.84 4.07
C PRO A 35 -0.23 11.29 4.84
N TYR A 36 -0.43 10.34 5.77
CA TYR A 36 0.64 9.76 6.57
C TYR A 36 1.64 8.89 5.78
N VAL A 37 1.28 8.40 4.59
CA VAL A 37 2.15 7.55 3.77
C VAL A 37 3.13 8.44 3.01
N THR A 38 4.37 8.61 3.45
CA THR A 38 5.30 9.61 2.88
C THR A 38 6.56 8.98 2.29
N GLY A 39 7.37 9.79 1.60
CA GLY A 39 8.66 9.39 1.04
C GLY A 39 8.55 8.26 0.02
N GLU A 40 9.52 7.35 0.04
CA GLU A 40 9.61 6.20 -0.87
C GLU A 40 8.34 5.33 -0.86
N LYS A 41 7.70 5.14 0.31
CA LYS A 41 6.43 4.40 0.36
C LYS A 41 5.39 5.07 -0.53
N ARG A 42 5.21 6.38 -0.41
CA ARG A 42 4.25 7.13 -1.23
C ARG A 42 4.54 6.96 -2.71
N GLU A 43 5.81 7.09 -3.07
CA GLU A 43 6.28 6.95 -4.44
C GLU A 43 5.94 5.57 -5.04
N ILE A 44 6.09 4.49 -4.26
CA ILE A 44 5.71 3.14 -4.69
C ILE A 44 4.20 2.97 -4.77
N TYR A 45 3.43 3.52 -3.82
CA TYR A 45 1.96 3.50 -3.91
C TYR A 45 1.46 4.24 -5.16
N GLU A 46 2.04 5.40 -5.48
CA GLU A 46 1.70 6.17 -6.67
C GLU A 46 2.03 5.38 -7.95
N TRP A 47 3.24 4.82 -8.04
CA TRP A 47 3.65 4.01 -9.18
C TRP A 47 2.78 2.75 -9.34
N ALA A 48 2.48 2.03 -8.25
CA ALA A 48 1.61 0.84 -8.25
C ALA A 48 0.17 1.13 -8.69
N LYS A 49 -0.26 2.40 -8.65
CA LYS A 49 -1.56 2.84 -9.16
C LYS A 49 -1.55 3.12 -10.67
N THR A 50 -0.38 3.38 -11.27
CA THR A 50 -0.24 3.64 -12.71
C THR A 50 -0.48 2.36 -13.53
N PRO A 51 -0.83 2.47 -14.83
CA PRO A 51 -0.94 1.30 -15.71
C PRO A 51 0.35 0.48 -15.81
N GLU A 52 1.52 1.12 -15.81
CA GLU A 52 2.82 0.44 -15.87
C GLU A 52 3.09 -0.34 -14.58
N GLY A 53 3.02 0.32 -13.43
CA GLY A 53 3.24 -0.33 -12.15
C GLY A 53 2.22 -1.44 -11.86
N ALA A 54 0.97 -1.24 -12.30
CA ALA A 54 -0.05 -2.28 -12.29
C ALA A 54 0.37 -3.51 -13.11
N ALA A 55 0.68 -3.31 -14.39
CA ALA A 55 1.04 -4.38 -15.32
C ALA A 55 2.29 -5.17 -14.87
N ILE A 56 3.22 -4.52 -14.17
CA ILE A 56 4.38 -5.20 -13.60
C ILE A 56 4.01 -5.90 -12.29
N LEU A 57 3.48 -5.20 -11.29
CA LEU A 57 3.29 -5.75 -9.93
C LEU A 57 2.19 -6.81 -9.82
N GLU A 58 1.30 -6.93 -10.81
CA GLU A 58 0.36 -8.05 -10.93
C GLU A 58 1.05 -9.36 -11.34
N GLN A 59 2.22 -9.24 -11.95
CA GLN A 59 3.00 -10.37 -12.45
C GLN A 59 4.08 -10.81 -11.46
N ILE A 60 4.20 -10.15 -10.31
CA ILE A 60 5.23 -10.39 -9.30
C ILE A 60 4.58 -10.87 -7.99
N PRO A 61 4.96 -12.05 -7.46
CA PRO A 61 4.47 -12.55 -6.19
C PRO A 61 5.07 -11.78 -5.02
N CYS A 62 4.31 -11.69 -3.93
CA CYS A 62 4.83 -11.22 -2.65
C CYS A 62 5.18 -12.42 -1.77
N TYR A 63 6.32 -12.36 -1.08
CA TYR A 63 6.89 -13.46 -0.30
C TYR A 63 6.77 -13.28 1.21
N CYS A 64 5.91 -12.35 1.67
CA CYS A 64 5.73 -12.05 3.09
C CYS A 64 4.66 -12.90 3.78
N GLY A 65 3.88 -13.68 3.01
CA GLY A 65 2.77 -14.49 3.53
C GLY A 65 1.39 -13.80 3.44
N CYS A 66 1.28 -12.61 2.87
CA CYS A 66 0.00 -11.89 2.72
C CYS A 66 -1.04 -12.62 1.85
N LYS A 67 -0.68 -13.74 1.22
CA LYS A 67 -1.65 -14.65 0.59
C LYS A 67 -2.71 -15.15 1.56
N PHE A 68 -2.36 -15.32 2.83
CA PHE A 68 -3.29 -15.72 3.88
C PHE A 68 -4.26 -14.60 4.26
N ASP A 69 -3.96 -13.36 3.85
CA ASP A 69 -4.85 -12.18 3.94
C ASP A 69 -5.61 -11.93 2.62
N GLY A 70 -5.50 -12.84 1.64
CA GLY A 70 -6.19 -12.80 0.36
C GLY A 70 -5.49 -12.00 -0.74
N HIS A 71 -4.22 -11.63 -0.58
CA HIS A 71 -3.44 -10.98 -1.66
C HIS A 71 -3.03 -11.99 -2.73
N LYS A 72 -3.20 -11.62 -4.00
CA LYS A 72 -2.90 -12.49 -5.16
C LYS A 72 -1.52 -12.24 -5.79
N HIS A 73 -0.99 -11.03 -5.61
CA HIS A 73 0.28 -10.56 -6.17
C HIS A 73 0.71 -9.29 -5.44
N THR A 74 1.92 -8.82 -5.71
CA THR A 74 2.51 -7.66 -5.00
C THR A 74 1.67 -6.40 -5.12
N ARG A 75 0.95 -6.18 -6.24
CA ARG A 75 0.07 -5.01 -6.37
C ARG A 75 -0.98 -4.92 -5.25
N HIS A 76 -1.52 -6.05 -4.78
CA HIS A 76 -2.52 -6.09 -3.69
C HIS A 76 -1.99 -5.59 -2.35
N CYS A 77 -0.67 -5.55 -2.17
CA CYS A 77 -0.07 -4.94 -0.99
C CYS A 77 -0.25 -3.41 -0.95
N PHE A 78 -0.59 -2.80 -2.08
CA PHE A 78 -0.77 -1.35 -2.23
C PHE A 78 -2.21 -0.99 -2.62
N TRP A 79 -2.78 -1.68 -3.60
CA TRP A 79 -4.11 -1.43 -4.15
C TRP A 79 -4.83 -2.74 -4.46
N ARG A 80 -6.08 -2.85 -4.04
CA ARG A 80 -6.99 -3.96 -4.39
C ARG A 80 -7.52 -3.82 -5.81
N ASP A 81 -8.12 -4.90 -6.31
CA ASP A 81 -8.70 -4.97 -7.67
C ASP A 81 -9.78 -3.88 -7.91
N ASP A 82 -10.49 -3.48 -6.86
CA ASP A 82 -11.53 -2.43 -6.88
C ASP A 82 -10.96 -1.00 -6.74
N GLY A 83 -9.64 -0.85 -6.61
CA GLY A 83 -8.96 0.43 -6.42
C GLY A 83 -8.85 0.87 -4.95
N THR A 84 -9.29 0.04 -3.99
CA THR A 84 -9.16 0.32 -2.56
C THR A 84 -7.69 0.29 -2.12
N PHE A 85 -7.27 1.30 -1.37
CA PHE A 85 -5.98 1.40 -0.72
C PHE A 85 -5.80 0.25 0.28
N ASP A 86 -4.68 -0.47 0.17
CA ASP A 86 -4.29 -1.47 1.16
C ASP A 86 -3.14 -0.93 2.02
N LYS A 87 -3.31 -0.92 3.34
CA LYS A 87 -2.30 -0.43 4.28
C LYS A 87 -1.10 -1.37 4.46
N HIS A 88 -1.17 -2.61 3.97
CA HIS A 88 -0.17 -3.65 4.23
C HIS A 88 1.22 -3.24 3.73
N GLY A 89 1.30 -2.64 2.54
CA GLY A 89 2.54 -2.12 1.94
C GLY A 89 3.17 -0.97 2.73
N VAL A 90 2.42 -0.27 3.58
CA VAL A 90 2.99 0.74 4.51
C VAL A 90 3.82 0.05 5.59
N THR A 91 3.35 -1.07 6.12
CA THR A 91 3.90 -1.72 7.32
C THR A 91 4.83 -2.89 7.04
N CYS A 92 4.79 -3.48 5.84
CA CYS A 92 5.59 -4.64 5.48
C CYS A 92 6.80 -4.25 4.62
N SER A 93 8.01 -4.49 5.13
CA SER A 93 9.25 -4.18 4.41
C SER A 93 9.44 -5.02 3.14
N VAL A 94 8.97 -6.27 3.14
CA VAL A 94 9.06 -7.16 1.95
C VAL A 94 8.21 -6.63 0.81
N CYS A 95 6.96 -6.21 1.09
CA CYS A 95 6.09 -5.60 0.08
C CYS A 95 6.76 -4.36 -0.54
N LEU A 96 7.31 -3.50 0.30
CA LEU A 96 7.99 -2.28 -0.14
C LEU A 96 9.26 -2.60 -0.95
N ASP A 97 10.11 -3.51 -0.47
CA ASP A 97 11.35 -3.92 -1.15
C ASP A 97 11.07 -4.46 -2.56
N ILE A 98 10.09 -5.36 -2.69
CA ILE A 98 9.67 -5.89 -4.00
C ILE A 98 9.15 -4.76 -4.89
N GLY A 99 8.34 -3.83 -4.36
CA GLY A 99 7.84 -2.67 -5.10
C GLY A 99 8.95 -1.73 -5.60
N VAL A 100 9.90 -1.41 -4.73
CA VAL A 100 11.09 -0.59 -5.06
C VAL A 100 11.94 -1.27 -6.11
N LYS A 101 12.27 -2.56 -5.92
CA LYS A 101 13.07 -3.35 -6.85
C LYS A 101 12.40 -3.43 -8.22
N ALA A 102 11.10 -3.76 -8.27
CA ALA A 102 10.36 -3.84 -9.52
C ALA A 102 10.37 -2.49 -10.25
N LYS A 103 10.05 -1.40 -9.55
CA LYS A 103 10.06 -0.05 -10.13
C LYS A 103 11.44 0.32 -10.69
N GLN A 104 12.50 0.08 -9.92
CA GLN A 104 13.86 0.35 -10.35
C GLN A 104 14.21 -0.42 -11.63
N ARG A 105 13.94 -1.73 -11.65
CA ARG A 105 14.26 -2.59 -12.80
C ARG A 105 13.44 -2.26 -14.04
N THR A 106 12.18 -1.87 -13.86
CA THR A 106 11.36 -1.31 -14.96
C THR A 106 11.99 -0.03 -15.51
N GLY A 107 12.45 0.88 -14.64
CA GLY A 107 13.15 2.10 -15.06
C GLY A 107 14.49 1.86 -15.77
N GLU A 108 15.16 0.75 -15.47
CA GLU A 108 16.37 0.27 -16.17
C GLU A 108 16.06 -0.43 -17.52
N GLY A 109 14.79 -0.60 -17.86
CA GLY A 109 14.34 -1.25 -19.10
C GLY A 109 14.31 -2.78 -19.05
N ALA A 110 14.38 -3.39 -17.86
CA ALA A 110 14.22 -4.82 -17.72
C ALA A 110 12.78 -5.23 -18.05
N ASP A 111 12.62 -6.32 -18.79
CA ASP A 111 11.31 -6.90 -19.07
C ASP A 111 10.74 -7.63 -17.84
N VAL A 112 9.43 -7.89 -17.87
CA VAL A 112 8.72 -8.52 -16.75
C VAL A 112 9.24 -9.92 -16.40
N CYS A 113 9.72 -10.72 -17.38
CA CYS A 113 10.28 -12.04 -17.11
C CYS A 113 11.58 -11.93 -16.31
N THR A 114 12.44 -10.98 -16.67
CA THR A 114 13.68 -10.69 -15.95
C THR A 114 13.38 -10.24 -14.53
N ILE A 115 12.49 -9.26 -14.35
CA ILE A 115 12.09 -8.76 -13.02
C ILE A 115 11.53 -9.89 -12.16
N ARG A 116 10.62 -10.70 -12.72
CA ARG A 116 10.03 -11.84 -12.04
C ARG A 116 11.07 -12.84 -11.57
N LYS A 117 11.94 -13.32 -12.46
CA LYS A 117 12.95 -14.34 -12.13
C LYS A 117 13.93 -13.87 -11.07
N GLU A 118 14.31 -12.59 -11.08
CA GLU A 118 15.23 -12.05 -10.08
C GLU A 118 14.61 -11.94 -8.69
N ILE A 119 13.35 -11.50 -8.61
CA ILE A 119 12.62 -11.42 -7.34
C ILE A 119 12.38 -12.83 -6.81
N ASP A 120 11.95 -13.76 -7.67
CA ASP A 120 11.77 -15.16 -7.30
C ASP A 120 13.07 -15.78 -6.78
N ALA A 121 14.20 -15.55 -7.46
CA ALA A 121 15.50 -16.05 -7.04
C ALA A 121 15.96 -15.46 -5.69
N PHE A 122 15.74 -14.16 -5.45
CA PHE A 122 16.10 -13.52 -4.19
C PHE A 122 15.27 -14.05 -3.02
N TYR A 123 13.97 -14.30 -3.25
CA TYR A 123 13.03 -14.77 -2.23
C TYR A 123 12.79 -16.29 -2.22
N GLU A 124 13.59 -17.08 -2.94
CA GLU A 124 13.47 -18.54 -3.02
C GLU A 124 13.35 -19.24 -1.64
N PRO A 125 14.10 -18.85 -0.58
CA PRO A 125 13.91 -19.43 0.76
C PRO A 125 12.47 -19.28 1.31
N ASN A 126 11.75 -18.25 0.87
CA ASN A 126 10.40 -17.91 1.31
C ASN A 126 9.33 -18.34 0.31
N LYS A 127 9.63 -19.15 -0.72
CA LYS A 127 8.67 -19.52 -1.76
C LYS A 127 7.34 -20.09 -1.27
N HIS A 128 7.35 -20.77 -0.12
CA HIS A 128 6.15 -21.32 0.51
C HIS A 128 5.16 -20.25 0.99
N LEU A 129 5.63 -19.01 1.17
CA LEU A 129 4.84 -17.82 1.54
C LEU A 129 4.42 -16.99 0.32
N ALA A 130 4.88 -17.32 -0.88
CA ALA A 130 4.56 -16.62 -2.11
C ALA A 130 3.05 -16.57 -2.34
N THR A 131 2.53 -15.40 -2.72
CA THR A 131 1.19 -15.26 -3.28
C THR A 131 1.03 -16.12 -4.54
N ASP A 132 -0.20 -16.53 -4.83
CA ASP A 132 -0.52 -17.41 -5.97
C ASP A 132 -0.52 -16.62 -7.29
N THR A 133 0.65 -16.08 -7.64
CA THR A 133 0.88 -15.28 -8.84
C THR A 133 1.42 -16.16 -9.95
N PRO A 134 0.65 -16.42 -11.02
CA PRO A 134 1.11 -17.19 -12.17
C PRO A 134 2.39 -16.60 -12.77
N MET A 135 3.19 -17.43 -13.43
CA MET A 135 4.30 -16.89 -14.23
C MET A 135 3.74 -16.08 -15.40
N PRO A 136 4.37 -14.94 -15.77
CA PRO A 136 3.92 -14.15 -16.89
C PRO A 136 4.05 -14.95 -18.20
N GLU A 137 3.16 -14.68 -19.15
CA GLU A 137 3.16 -15.39 -20.43
C GLU A 137 4.51 -15.22 -21.16
N GLY A 138 5.05 -16.33 -21.69
CA GLY A 138 6.34 -16.33 -22.38
C GLY A 138 7.57 -16.36 -21.47
N CYS A 139 7.41 -16.24 -20.15
CA CYS A 139 8.49 -16.32 -19.17
C CYS A 139 8.73 -17.77 -18.71
N GLN A 140 9.14 -18.64 -19.63
CA GLN A 140 9.64 -19.99 -19.27
C GLN A 140 11.10 -19.94 -18.83
#